data_AF-A0A3B3BAL6-F1
#
_entry.id   AF-A0A3B3BAL6-F1
#
_cell.length_a   1.000
_cell.length_b   1.000
_cell.length_c   1.000
_cell.angle_alpha   90.00
_cell.angle_beta   90.00
_cell.angle_gamma   90.00
#
_symmetry.space_group_name_H-M   'P 1'
#
loop_
_entity.id
_entity.type
_entity.pdbx_description
1 polymer ?
#
loop_
_entity_poly.entity_id
_entity_poly.type
_entity_poly.pdbx_seq_one_letter_code
_entity_poly.pdbx_strand_id
1 'polypeptide(L)'
;MCKAAEKVVHPYSRKASYLAREENKQKKKERLKNEKATRLNHIGEKLLWFQSQLDATKSSYTRKDACEIIERYFHRFDSELEQIELSNGIKGRQGRLHGAREAAIKQTVERERAQFEGIGFEIPDIMNGKHLKTFR
;
A
#
# COMPACT_ATOMS: atom_id res chain seq x y z
N MET A 1 -16.07 41.07 -30.80
CA MET A 1 -15.13 41.27 -29.69
C MET A 1 -13.88 40.44 -29.96
N CYS A 2 -12.75 41.08 -30.26
CA CYS A 2 -11.50 40.37 -30.60
C CYS A 2 -10.87 39.79 -29.33
N LYS A 3 -10.70 38.46 -29.27
CA LYS A 3 -9.84 37.82 -28.26
C LYS A 3 -8.43 38.37 -28.42
N ALA A 4 -7.93 39.09 -27.42
CA ALA A 4 -6.54 39.54 -27.41
C ALA A 4 -5.62 38.32 -27.51
N ALA A 5 -4.69 38.33 -28.48
CA ALA A 5 -3.72 37.26 -28.66
C ALA A 5 -2.97 37.00 -27.35
N GLU A 6 -2.89 35.73 -26.95
CA GLU A 6 -2.27 35.32 -25.70
C GLU A 6 -0.78 35.72 -25.75
N LYS A 7 -0.41 36.76 -24.99
CA LYS A 7 0.95 37.30 -25.01
C LYS A 7 1.91 36.24 -24.49
N VAL A 8 2.86 35.84 -25.32
CA VAL A 8 3.96 34.95 -24.95
C VAL A 8 4.69 35.54 -23.73
N VAL A 9 4.75 34.76 -22.65
CA VAL A 9 5.39 35.17 -21.40
C VAL A 9 6.88 34.83 -21.48
N HIS A 10 7.75 35.85 -21.36
CA HIS A 10 9.19 35.60 -21.33
C HIS A 10 9.57 34.78 -20.07
N PRO A 11 10.45 33.76 -20.17
CA PRO A 11 10.77 32.86 -19.07
C PRO A 11 11.28 33.55 -17.80
N TYR A 12 12.03 34.64 -17.95
CA TYR A 12 12.60 35.42 -16.83
C TYR A 12 11.71 36.58 -16.36
N SER A 13 10.47 36.67 -16.86
CA SER A 13 9.54 37.73 -16.43
C SER A 13 8.92 37.43 -15.06
N ARG A 14 8.52 38.48 -14.33
CA ARG A 14 7.78 38.34 -13.06
C ARG A 14 6.53 37.48 -13.23
N LYS A 15 5.82 37.62 -14.36
CA LYS A 15 4.64 36.81 -14.70
C LYS A 15 4.97 35.32 -14.79
N ALA A 16 6.10 34.95 -15.42
CA ALA A 16 6.56 33.55 -15.43
C ALA A 16 6.88 33.05 -14.02
N SER A 17 7.55 33.86 -13.19
CA SER A 17 7.84 33.48 -11.79
C SER A 17 6.58 33.25 -10.96
N TYR A 18 5.52 34.06 -11.15
CA TYR A 18 4.24 33.83 -10.46
C TYR A 18 3.56 32.55 -10.91
N LEU A 19 3.53 32.27 -12.22
CA LEU A 19 2.97 31.02 -12.75
C LEU A 19 3.72 29.80 -12.20
N ALA A 20 5.05 29.84 -12.19
CA ALA A 20 5.87 28.75 -11.64
C ALA A 20 5.63 28.55 -10.13
N ARG A 21 5.42 29.63 -9.36
CA ARG A 21 5.09 29.53 -7.93
C ARG A 21 3.75 28.84 -7.69
N GLU A 22 2.71 29.24 -8.43
CA GLU A 22 1.39 28.62 -8.32
C GLU A 22 1.42 27.15 -8.77
N GLU A 23 2.13 26.85 -9.87
CA GLU A 23 2.31 25.47 -10.33
C GLU A 23 3.02 24.62 -9.27
N ASN A 24 4.11 25.12 -8.67
CA ASN A 24 4.83 24.39 -7.62
C ASN A 24 3.98 24.17 -6.37
N LYS A 25 3.17 25.17 -5.99
CA LYS A 25 2.21 25.04 -4.89
C LYS A 25 1.16 23.97 -5.18
N GLN A 26 0.61 23.96 -6.40
CA GLN A 26 -0.38 22.96 -6.80
C GLN A 26 0.23 21.56 -6.90
N LYS A 27 1.45 21.43 -7.45
CA LYS A 27 2.21 20.17 -7.47
C LYS A 27 2.44 19.62 -6.06
N LYS A 28 2.84 20.47 -5.11
CA LYS A 28 3.02 20.06 -3.71
C LYS A 28 1.70 19.60 -3.09
N LYS A 29 0.61 20.30 -3.35
CA LYS A 29 -0.73 19.95 -2.86
C LYS A 29 -1.18 18.58 -3.39
N GLU A 30 -1.09 18.36 -4.70
CA GLU A 30 -1.47 17.08 -5.31
C GLU A 30 -0.55 15.95 -4.83
N ARG A 31 0.74 16.20 -4.64
CA ARG A 31 1.67 15.20 -4.08
C ARG A 31 1.23 14.74 -2.69
N LEU A 32 0.94 15.67 -1.78
CA LEU A 32 0.48 15.34 -0.42
C LEU A 32 -0.86 14.60 -0.42
N LYS A 33 -1.76 14.99 -1.32
CA LYS A 33 -3.05 14.31 -1.50
C LYS A 33 -2.85 12.86 -1.95
N ASN A 34 -1.97 12.65 -2.93
CA ASN A 34 -1.66 11.32 -3.46
C ASN A 34 -0.95 10.46 -2.41
N GLU A 35 0.03 10.99 -1.69
CA GLU A 35 0.70 10.29 -0.58
C GLU A 35 -0.30 9.84 0.50
N LYS A 36 -1.25 10.70 0.87
CA LYS A 36 -2.33 10.35 1.81
C LYS A 36 -3.24 9.28 1.24
N ALA A 37 -3.65 9.40 -0.02
CA ALA A 37 -4.51 8.42 -0.69
C ALA A 37 -3.83 7.04 -0.74
N THR A 38 -2.54 6.97 -1.11
CA THR A 38 -1.77 5.72 -1.13
C THR A 38 -1.70 5.09 0.26
N ARG A 39 -1.47 5.88 1.31
CA ARG A 39 -1.46 5.36 2.69
C ARG A 39 -2.81 4.78 3.09
N LEU A 40 -3.90 5.49 2.80
CA LEU A 40 -5.25 5.04 3.11
C LEU A 40 -5.64 3.79 2.31
N ASN A 41 -5.25 3.73 1.04
CA ASN A 41 -5.46 2.54 0.20
C ASN A 41 -4.74 1.33 0.78
N HIS A 42 -3.49 1.47 1.21
CA HIS A 42 -2.75 0.37 1.82
C HIS A 42 -3.41 -0.15 3.12
N ILE A 43 -3.91 0.77 3.97
CA ILE A 43 -4.70 0.39 5.14
C ILE A 43 -5.98 -0.33 4.71
N GLY A 44 -6.69 0.20 3.70
CA GLY A 44 -7.89 -0.41 3.14
C GLY A 44 -7.65 -1.83 2.64
N GLU A 45 -6.62 -2.05 1.82
CA GLU A 45 -6.23 -3.37 1.31
C GLU A 45 -5.93 -4.36 2.43
N LYS A 46 -5.20 -3.92 3.47
CA LYS A 46 -4.96 -4.73 4.66
C LYS A 46 -6.27 -5.12 5.33
N LEU A 47 -7.17 -4.16 5.59
CA LEU A 47 -8.48 -4.42 6.21
C LEU A 47 -9.33 -5.38 5.37
N LEU A 48 -9.40 -5.16 4.06
CA LEU A 48 -10.11 -6.05 3.12
C LEU A 48 -9.55 -7.47 3.15
N TRP A 49 -8.23 -7.64 3.22
CA TRP A 49 -7.62 -8.96 3.36
C TRP A 49 -8.07 -9.62 4.67
N PHE A 50 -7.98 -8.91 5.81
CA PHE A 50 -8.41 -9.45 7.10
C PHE A 50 -9.89 -9.84 7.08
N GLN A 51 -10.75 -9.00 6.50
CA GLN A 51 -12.18 -9.28 6.35
C GLN A 51 -12.43 -10.57 5.55
N SER A 52 -11.67 -10.79 4.47
CA SER A 52 -11.80 -12.01 3.65
C SER A 52 -11.39 -13.31 4.34
N GLN A 53 -10.58 -13.22 5.42
CA GLN A 53 -10.20 -14.38 6.23
C GLN A 53 -11.20 -14.71 7.33
N LEU A 54 -12.22 -13.87 7.55
CA LEU A 54 -13.20 -14.09 8.60
C LEU A 54 -14.28 -15.07 8.14
N ASP A 55 -14.60 -16.01 9.03
CA ASP A 55 -15.70 -16.95 8.89
C ASP A 55 -17.01 -16.23 9.22
N ALA A 56 -18.01 -16.31 8.34
CA ALA A 56 -19.31 -15.69 8.53
C ALA A 56 -20.09 -16.27 9.73
N THR A 57 -19.84 -17.52 10.11
CA THR A 57 -20.61 -18.26 11.11
C THR A 57 -20.11 -18.05 12.54
N LYS A 58 -18.82 -17.71 12.70
CA LYS A 58 -18.20 -17.54 14.02
C LYS A 58 -18.71 -16.27 14.71
N SER A 59 -18.91 -16.25 16.03
CA SER A 59 -19.40 -15.06 16.74
C SER A 59 -18.31 -14.25 17.44
N SER A 60 -17.15 -14.86 17.69
CA SER A 60 -16.00 -14.25 18.36
C SER A 60 -14.72 -15.00 18.05
N TYR A 61 -13.60 -14.28 17.96
CA TYR A 61 -12.28 -14.86 17.80
C TYR A 61 -11.53 -14.88 19.12
N THR A 62 -10.76 -15.94 19.36
CA THR A 62 -9.81 -15.99 20.47
C THR A 62 -8.49 -15.32 20.07
N ARG A 63 -7.64 -15.02 21.07
CA ARG A 63 -6.27 -14.54 20.81
C ARG A 63 -5.48 -15.51 19.92
N LYS A 64 -5.65 -16.81 20.10
CA LYS A 64 -5.00 -17.83 19.28
C LYS A 64 -5.45 -17.74 17.82
N ASP A 65 -6.76 -17.61 17.59
CA ASP A 65 -7.28 -17.44 16.23
C ASP A 65 -6.74 -16.16 15.57
N ALA A 66 -6.62 -15.07 16.34
CA ALA A 66 -6.05 -13.81 15.84
C ALA A 66 -4.58 -14.00 15.41
N CYS A 67 -3.76 -14.69 16.22
CA CYS A 67 -2.39 -15.01 15.84
C CYS A 67 -2.33 -15.91 14.59
N GLU A 68 -3.22 -16.88 14.46
CA GLU A 68 -3.27 -17.74 13.26
C GLU A 68 -3.63 -16.95 11.99
N ILE A 69 -4.55 -15.99 12.07
CA ILE A 69 -4.87 -15.10 10.95
C ILE A 69 -3.68 -14.19 10.61
N ILE A 70 -2.99 -13.67 11.62
CA ILE A 70 -1.77 -12.85 11.42
C ILE A 70 -0.68 -13.69 10.73
N GLU A 71 -0.46 -14.94 11.13
CA GLU A 71 0.54 -15.78 10.49
C GLU A 71 0.19 -16.02 9.01
N ARG A 72 -1.08 -16.28 8.68
CA ARG A 72 -1.54 -16.35 7.28
C ARG A 72 -1.32 -15.04 6.53
N TYR A 73 -1.42 -13.89 7.21
CA TYR A 73 -1.17 -12.59 6.60
C TYR A 73 0.29 -12.44 6.20
N PHE A 74 1.24 -12.95 6.98
CA PHE A 74 2.66 -12.93 6.60
C PHE A 74 2.96 -13.80 5.37
N HIS A 75 2.24 -14.92 5.22
CA HIS A 75 2.38 -15.84 4.08
C HIS A 75 1.53 -15.46 2.85
N ARG A 76 0.88 -14.29 2.87
CA ARG A 76 -0.01 -13.85 1.77
C ARG A 76 0.67 -13.69 0.41
N PHE A 77 2.00 -13.56 0.41
CA PHE A 77 2.81 -13.39 -0.80
C PHE A 77 3.57 -14.65 -1.22
N ASP A 78 3.41 -15.77 -0.52
CA ASP A 78 4.19 -16.98 -0.77
C ASP A 78 4.01 -17.49 -2.21
N SER A 79 2.77 -17.46 -2.72
CA SER A 79 2.48 -17.85 -4.11
C SER A 79 3.15 -16.92 -5.13
N GLU A 80 3.19 -15.62 -4.85
CA GLU A 80 3.88 -14.63 -5.71
C GLU A 80 5.39 -14.86 -5.67
N LEU A 81 5.97 -15.13 -4.50
CA LEU A 81 7.40 -15.40 -4.34
C LEU A 81 7.81 -16.71 -5.01
N GLU A 82 7.01 -17.77 -4.86
CA GLU A 82 7.22 -19.06 -5.52
C GLU A 82 7.19 -18.89 -7.04
N GLN A 83 6.24 -18.12 -7.58
CA GLN A 83 6.17 -17.85 -9.01
C GLN A 83 7.42 -17.09 -9.52
N ILE A 84 7.91 -16.11 -8.75
CA ILE A 84 9.15 -15.38 -9.06
C ILE A 84 10.35 -16.32 -9.04
N GLU A 85 10.43 -17.21 -8.06
CA GLU A 85 11.49 -18.20 -7.94
C GLU A 85 11.49 -19.18 -9.12
N LEU A 86 10.33 -19.73 -9.46
CA LEU A 86 10.16 -20.61 -10.62
C LEU A 86 10.56 -19.92 -11.92
N SER A 87 10.12 -18.68 -12.12
CA SER A 87 10.46 -17.89 -13.32
C SER A 87 11.97 -17.65 -13.45
N ASN A 88 12.66 -17.41 -12.33
CA ASN A 88 14.11 -17.23 -12.30
C ASN A 88 14.88 -18.56 -12.39
N GLY A 89 14.26 -19.68 -12.00
CA GLY A 89 14.84 -21.03 -12.10
C GLY A 89 14.89 -21.59 -13.51
N ILE A 90 14.14 -21.00 -14.46
CA ILE A 90 14.18 -21.39 -15.88
C ILE A 90 15.53 -20.99 -16.47
N LYS A 91 16.37 -21.99 -16.75
CA LYS A 91 17.72 -21.80 -17.31
C LYS A 91 17.65 -21.16 -18.70
N GLY A 92 18.25 -19.99 -18.85
CA GLY A 92 18.36 -19.26 -20.12
C GLY A 92 19.38 -18.12 -20.04
N ARG A 93 19.59 -17.40 -21.16
CA ARG A 93 20.49 -16.23 -21.22
C ARG A 93 19.88 -14.95 -20.62
N GLN A 94 18.82 -15.07 -19.82
CA GLN A 94 18.11 -13.93 -19.24
C GLN A 94 18.63 -13.65 -17.83
N GLY A 95 18.74 -12.36 -17.49
CA GLY A 95 19.10 -11.93 -16.14
C GLY A 95 17.94 -12.14 -15.14
N ARG A 96 18.20 -11.84 -13.86
CA ARG A 96 17.18 -11.97 -12.79
C ARG A 96 15.95 -11.10 -13.08
N LEU A 97 14.79 -11.74 -13.14
CA LEU A 97 13.49 -11.11 -13.33
C LEU A 97 12.85 -10.78 -11.97
N HIS A 98 12.00 -9.75 -11.96
CA HIS A 98 11.19 -9.33 -10.81
C HIS A 98 11.93 -9.01 -9.50
N GLY A 99 13.25 -8.80 -9.54
CA GLY A 99 14.06 -8.58 -8.32
C GLY A 99 13.62 -7.38 -7.46
N ALA A 100 13.13 -6.30 -8.08
CA ALA A 100 12.61 -5.14 -7.35
C ALA A 100 11.33 -5.47 -6.56
N ARG A 101 10.43 -6.26 -7.15
CA ARG A 101 9.17 -6.68 -6.50
C ARG A 101 9.44 -7.69 -5.39
N GLU A 102 10.30 -8.68 -5.66
CA GLU A 102 10.72 -9.66 -4.67
C GLU A 102 11.35 -9.00 -3.43
N ALA A 103 12.25 -8.03 -3.64
CA ALA A 103 12.89 -7.28 -2.56
C ALA A 103 11.87 -6.46 -1.75
N ALA A 104 10.92 -5.80 -2.43
CA ALA A 104 9.87 -5.04 -1.77
C ALA A 104 8.95 -5.92 -0.90
N ILE A 105 8.57 -7.11 -1.39
CA ILE A 105 7.78 -8.07 -0.63
C ILE A 105 8.55 -8.54 0.60
N LYS A 106 9.79 -9.00 0.42
CA LYS A 106 10.63 -9.49 1.51
C LYS A 106 10.82 -8.44 2.60
N GLN A 107 11.13 -7.20 2.21
CA GLN A 107 11.27 -6.09 3.15
C GLN A 107 9.95 -5.77 3.88
N THR A 108 8.82 -5.89 3.19
CA THR A 108 7.50 -5.64 3.79
C THR A 108 7.19 -6.70 4.85
N VAL A 109 7.32 -7.99 4.51
CA VAL A 109 7.06 -9.10 5.44
C VAL A 109 8.02 -9.07 6.63
N GLU A 110 9.30 -8.79 6.39
CA GLU A 110 10.30 -8.64 7.46
C GLU A 110 9.91 -7.54 8.46
N ARG A 111 9.49 -6.37 7.96
CA ARG A 111 9.03 -5.27 8.81
C ARG A 111 7.78 -5.65 9.61
N GLU A 112 6.82 -6.31 8.96
CA GLU A 112 5.57 -6.74 9.61
C GLU A 112 5.84 -7.77 10.72
N ARG A 113 6.74 -8.74 10.48
CA ARG A 113 7.18 -9.72 11.49
C ARG A 113 7.91 -9.05 12.66
N ALA A 114 8.84 -8.15 12.37
CA ALA A 114 9.56 -7.40 13.40
C ALA A 114 8.61 -6.57 14.30
N GLN A 115 7.54 -6.00 13.72
CA GLN A 115 6.52 -5.31 14.50
C GLN A 115 5.73 -6.27 15.40
N PHE A 116 5.32 -7.42 14.86
CA PHE A 116 4.56 -8.42 15.60
C PHE A 116 5.33 -8.98 16.80
N GLU A 117 6.61 -9.29 16.62
CA GLU A 117 7.47 -9.82 17.67
C GLU A 117 7.89 -8.76 18.70
N GLY A 118 7.97 -7.49 18.29
CA GLY A 118 8.40 -6.38 19.14
C GLY A 118 7.27 -5.64 19.84
N ILE A 119 6.74 -4.61 19.16
CA ILE A 119 5.80 -3.64 19.75
C ILE A 119 4.32 -4.04 19.61
N GLY A 120 4.04 -5.08 18.84
CA GLY A 120 2.70 -5.52 18.48
C GLY A 120 2.33 -5.16 17.03
N PHE A 121 1.41 -5.96 16.48
CA PHE A 121 0.92 -5.81 15.11
C PHE A 121 -0.51 -5.31 15.10
N GLU A 122 -0.75 -4.18 14.43
CA GLU A 122 -2.09 -3.57 14.36
C GLU A 122 -3.02 -4.40 13.47
N ILE A 123 -4.13 -4.86 14.04
CA ILE A 123 -5.19 -5.58 13.33
C ILE A 123 -6.58 -5.09 13.80
N PRO A 124 -7.65 -5.32 13.03
CA PRO A 124 -9.01 -5.09 13.48
C PRO A 124 -9.33 -5.87 14.75
N ASP A 125 -10.11 -5.28 15.64
CA ASP A 125 -10.58 -5.99 16.84
C ASP A 125 -11.67 -7.01 16.48
N ILE A 126 -11.21 -8.23 16.22
CA ILE A 126 -12.05 -9.40 15.91
C ILE A 126 -12.46 -10.19 17.17
N MET A 127 -11.90 -9.86 18.33
CA MET A 127 -12.21 -10.53 19.60
C MET A 127 -13.50 -9.99 20.21
N ASN A 128 -13.80 -8.71 19.99
CA ASN A 128 -15.06 -8.11 20.39
C ASN A 128 -16.17 -8.38 19.36
N GLY A 129 -17.20 -9.13 19.76
CA GLY A 129 -18.32 -9.48 18.88
C GLY A 129 -19.06 -8.28 18.28
N LYS A 130 -19.11 -7.13 18.97
CA LYS A 130 -19.71 -5.90 18.41
C LYS A 130 -18.86 -5.33 17.28
N HIS A 131 -17.55 -5.26 17.48
CA HIS A 131 -16.62 -4.75 16.46
C HIS A 131 -16.54 -5.70 15.26
N LEU A 132 -16.49 -7.01 15.53
CA LEU A 132 -16.52 -8.05 14.51
C LEU A 132 -17.77 -7.93 13.61
N LYS A 133 -18.95 -7.68 14.20
CA LYS A 133 -20.19 -7.52 13.43
C LYS A 133 -20.17 -6.29 12.51
N THR A 134 -19.53 -5.20 12.93
CA THR A 134 -19.37 -3.99 12.11
C THR A 134 -18.29 -4.13 11.05
N PHE A 135 -17.26 -4.93 11.35
CA PHE A 135 -16.13 -5.13 10.45
C PHE A 135 -16.42 -6.16 9.34
N ARG A 136 -17.40 -7.04 9.54
CA ARG A 136 -17.98 -7.90 8.50
C ARG A 136 -18.76 -7.09 7.48
#